data_AF-A0AA35ZM11-F1
#
_entry.id   AF-A0AA35ZM11-F1
#
_cell.length_a   1.000
_cell.length_b   1.000
_cell.length_c   1.000
_cell.angle_alpha   90.00
_cell.angle_beta   90.00
_cell.angle_gamma   90.00
#
_symmetry.space_group_name_H-M   'P 1'
#
loop_
_entity.id
_entity.type
_entity.pdbx_description
1 polymer ?
#
loop_
_entity_poly.entity_id
_entity_poly.type
_entity_poly.pdbx_seq_one_letter_code
_entity_poly.pdbx_strand_id
1 'polypeptide(L)'
;MLNVDLCYPIVIPTDPILFCNRVPIGDRAGDGFSFHIRGWEQNYQNPSQTRAIAKNTKFIVQNHNFQSVLITKSALECAVEGAPQKRCILSPLVALLRVVYFWWFSANVVFFLIQGLVVKAYTFNYCGPWSRCPGKYIECPSECPESHSYIPRARVCRIDCEDPKCQSICVRKYTPDCGGPGSACGDPRFIGGDNIVFYFHGKVNEHFSLVSDSNLQINGRFIGHQPTGRSRPFTWIQALGLLYNSHSFSLEAIKSATWDGGIDHLKFSYDGEDVSLALGGFSSWKSSEGEIEVERTSAVNSVIVTIPGVVEILANVVPVTAEDDRIHGYKVPSDDCFAHLEVQFKFSRLSDGVEGVLGRTYQLDFKNPAKPGVALAVVGGEDKYRTTSLLSSDCAECIYNSKNEKQMIKEHGTLDCSTKGLFRGNGIVCKK
;
A
#
# COMPACT_ATOMS: atom_id res chain seq x y z
N MET A 1 54.45 13.63 -16.12
CA MET A 1 53.14 12.97 -16.30
C MET A 1 53.14 11.72 -15.44
N LEU A 2 52.28 11.66 -14.42
CA LEU A 2 52.15 10.52 -13.52
C LEU A 2 51.30 9.44 -14.21
N ASN A 3 51.83 8.22 -14.31
CA ASN A 3 51.07 7.05 -14.72
C ASN A 3 50.61 6.31 -13.46
N VAL A 4 49.37 5.81 -13.47
CA VAL A 4 48.86 4.93 -12.41
C VAL A 4 48.51 3.59 -13.03
N ASP A 5 48.96 2.52 -12.38
CA ASP A 5 48.58 1.15 -12.74
C ASP A 5 47.24 0.83 -12.03
N LEU A 6 46.18 0.66 -12.82
CA LEU A 6 44.85 0.25 -12.33
C LEU A 6 44.68 -1.25 -12.53
N CYS A 7 44.44 -1.97 -11.43
CA CYS A 7 44.24 -3.41 -11.43
C CYS A 7 42.83 -3.74 -10.94
N TYR A 8 42.12 -4.60 -11.66
CA TYR A 8 40.79 -5.07 -11.28
C TYR A 8 40.77 -6.60 -11.17
N PRO A 9 40.07 -7.17 -10.18
CA PRO A 9 39.93 -8.61 -10.06
C PRO A 9 38.81 -9.11 -11.00
N ILE A 10 39.12 -10.08 -11.85
CA ILE A 10 38.10 -10.86 -12.55
C ILE A 10 37.99 -12.20 -11.83
N VAL A 11 36.82 -12.48 -11.28
CA VAL A 11 36.55 -13.73 -10.55
C VAL A 11 36.01 -14.75 -11.55
N ILE A 12 36.80 -15.77 -11.86
CA ILE A 12 36.35 -17.00 -12.54
C ILE A 12 36.42 -18.14 -11.50
N PRO A 13 35.50 -19.12 -11.50
CA PRO A 13 35.24 -19.96 -10.32
C PRO A 13 36.38 -20.88 -9.85
N THR A 14 37.54 -20.90 -10.51
CA THR A 14 38.61 -21.87 -10.18
C THR A 14 40.02 -21.30 -10.07
N ASP A 15 40.26 -20.00 -10.32
CA ASP A 15 41.55 -19.33 -9.98
C ASP A 15 41.44 -17.79 -10.20
N PRO A 16 41.80 -16.92 -9.23
CA PRO A 16 41.78 -15.48 -9.43
C PRO A 16 43.09 -14.99 -10.09
N ILE A 17 42.98 -14.35 -11.26
CA ILE A 17 44.11 -13.68 -11.95
C ILE A 17 43.89 -12.17 -11.90
N LEU A 18 44.94 -11.41 -11.53
CA LEU A 18 44.94 -9.95 -11.55
C LEU A 18 45.45 -9.45 -12.91
N PHE A 19 44.65 -8.65 -13.62
CA PHE A 19 45.11 -7.89 -14.80
C PHE A 19 45.31 -6.43 -14.42
N CYS A 20 46.44 -5.84 -14.83
CA CYS A 20 46.80 -4.45 -14.57
C CYS A 20 47.11 -3.73 -15.88
N ASN A 21 46.47 -2.58 -16.11
CA ASN A 21 46.77 -1.71 -17.24
C ASN A 21 47.29 -0.35 -16.75
N ARG A 22 48.23 0.22 -17.51
CA ARG A 22 48.87 1.50 -17.22
C ARG A 22 48.15 2.64 -17.94
N VAL A 23 47.60 3.61 -17.22
CA VAL A 23 46.84 4.73 -17.80
C VAL A 23 47.45 6.08 -17.37
N PRO A 24 47.60 7.07 -18.28
CA PRO A 24 48.03 8.43 -17.92
C PRO A 24 46.87 9.27 -17.37
N ILE A 25 47.11 10.05 -16.32
CA ILE A 25 46.11 10.95 -15.72
C ILE A 25 46.15 12.32 -16.41
N GLY A 26 44.98 12.79 -16.89
CA GLY A 26 44.74 14.18 -17.32
C GLY A 26 43.71 14.86 -16.42
N ASP A 27 43.99 16.10 -16.02
CA ASP A 27 43.22 16.88 -15.04
C ASP A 27 41.88 17.40 -15.60
N ARG A 28 40.75 17.10 -14.92
CA ARG A 28 39.74 18.07 -14.46
C ARG A 28 38.47 17.45 -13.84
N ALA A 29 37.92 18.20 -12.88
CA ALA A 29 36.60 18.12 -12.21
C ALA A 29 36.44 16.94 -11.22
N GLY A 30 35.88 17.09 -10.01
CA GLY A 30 35.13 18.17 -9.35
C GLY A 30 34.31 17.47 -8.25
N ASP A 31 34.49 17.90 -7.00
CA ASP A 31 33.78 17.58 -5.75
C ASP A 31 33.52 16.12 -5.37
N GLY A 32 34.17 15.67 -4.29
CA GLY A 32 33.57 14.68 -3.39
C GLY A 32 34.45 13.67 -2.67
N PHE A 33 35.75 13.53 -2.93
CA PHE A 33 36.61 12.60 -2.17
C PHE A 33 38.06 13.07 -2.14
N SER A 34 38.65 13.21 -0.94
CA SER A 34 40.10 13.42 -0.78
C SER A 34 40.74 12.17 -0.20
N PHE A 35 41.77 11.66 -0.87
CA PHE A 35 42.62 10.58 -0.38
C PHE A 35 43.98 11.16 0.01
N HIS A 36 44.43 10.87 1.23
CA HIS A 36 45.76 11.26 1.71
C HIS A 36 46.57 9.98 2.03
N ILE A 37 47.59 9.71 1.23
CA ILE A 37 48.55 8.61 1.45
C ILE A 37 49.89 9.25 1.85
N ARG A 38 50.36 9.05 3.08
CA ARG A 38 51.71 9.46 3.51
C ARG A 38 52.69 8.29 3.47
N GLY A 39 53.79 8.49 2.71
CA GLY A 39 55.16 8.06 3.03
C GLY A 39 55.53 6.58 2.86
N TRP A 40 56.41 6.30 1.89
CA TRP A 40 57.30 5.14 1.88
C TRP A 40 58.69 5.58 2.39
N GLU A 41 59.31 4.82 3.29
CA GLU A 41 60.75 4.90 3.56
C GLU A 41 61.37 3.52 3.32
N GLN A 42 62.39 3.47 2.46
CA GLN A 42 63.20 2.26 2.22
C GLN A 42 64.42 2.29 3.13
N ASN A 43 64.59 1.26 3.96
CA ASN A 43 65.84 1.02 4.68
C ASN A 43 66.60 -0.11 4.00
N TYR A 44 67.73 0.22 3.36
CA TYR A 44 68.67 -0.74 2.79
C TYR A 44 69.72 -1.10 3.83
N GLN A 45 69.59 -2.23 4.54
CA GLN A 45 70.74 -2.92 5.13
C GLN A 45 70.55 -4.45 5.13
N ASN A 46 71.46 -5.13 4.40
CA ASN A 46 71.71 -6.57 4.19
C ASN A 46 70.89 -7.37 3.13
N PRO A 47 71.54 -8.19 2.25
CA PRO A 47 70.93 -8.69 1.01
C PRO A 47 70.32 -10.10 1.08
N SER A 48 70.15 -10.74 2.24
CA SER A 48 69.70 -12.14 2.32
C SER A 48 68.37 -12.40 3.02
N GLN A 49 67.65 -11.38 3.51
CA GLN A 49 66.26 -11.53 3.97
C GLN A 49 65.48 -10.21 3.76
N THR A 50 64.53 -10.19 2.81
CA THR A 50 63.60 -9.05 2.65
C THR A 50 62.28 -9.39 3.33
N ARG A 51 62.05 -8.87 4.54
CA ARG A 51 60.76 -8.96 5.23
C ARG A 51 59.98 -7.67 4.94
N ALA A 52 58.99 -7.72 4.04
CA ALA A 52 58.09 -6.60 3.83
C ALA A 52 57.01 -6.61 4.92
N ILE A 53 57.14 -5.74 5.93
CA ILE A 53 56.10 -5.51 6.93
C ILE A 53 55.32 -4.26 6.50
N ALA A 54 54.11 -4.43 5.97
CA ALA A 54 53.17 -3.34 5.77
C ALA A 54 52.75 -2.80 7.15
N LYS A 55 53.17 -1.59 7.52
CA LYS A 55 52.70 -0.93 8.75
C LYS A 55 51.39 -0.18 8.47
N ASN A 56 50.33 -0.65 9.13
CA ASN A 56 49.05 -0.01 9.43
C ASN A 56 48.44 0.89 8.34
N THR A 57 47.53 0.34 7.54
CA THR A 57 46.58 1.16 6.77
C THR A 57 45.38 1.48 7.68
N LYS A 58 45.17 2.76 7.97
CA LYS A 58 44.05 3.25 8.78
C LYS A 58 42.99 3.80 7.83
N PHE A 59 41.83 3.15 7.74
CA PHE A 59 40.68 3.67 7.00
C PHE A 59 39.80 4.44 7.99
N ILE A 60 39.59 5.72 7.71
CA ILE A 60 38.68 6.58 8.49
C ILE A 60 37.53 6.95 7.55
N VAL A 61 36.33 6.49 7.86
CA VAL A 61 35.09 6.94 7.22
C VAL A 61 34.40 7.85 8.23
N GLN A 62 34.22 9.13 7.87
CA GLN A 62 33.47 10.08 8.70
C GLN A 62 32.04 10.20 8.18
N ASN A 63 31.07 9.93 9.05
CA ASN A 63 29.68 10.32 8.87
C ASN A 63 29.20 11.02 10.15
N HIS A 64 28.30 11.99 10.03
CA HIS A 64 28.04 13.03 11.04
C HIS A 64 27.53 12.55 12.42
N ASN A 65 27.28 11.26 12.63
CA ASN A 65 26.81 10.72 13.91
C ASN A 65 27.62 9.55 14.49
N PHE A 66 28.67 9.03 13.85
CA PHE A 66 29.50 7.96 14.44
C PHE A 66 30.94 7.98 13.90
N GLN A 67 31.95 7.86 14.79
CA GLN A 67 33.32 7.51 14.42
C GLN A 67 33.56 6.02 14.66
N SER A 68 33.96 5.30 13.63
CA SER A 68 34.55 3.96 13.78
C SER A 68 35.89 3.91 13.04
N VAL A 69 36.91 3.37 13.71
CA VAL A 69 38.28 3.26 13.19
C VAL A 69 38.57 1.78 13.01
N LEU A 70 38.75 1.34 11.77
CA LEU A 70 39.17 -0.03 11.47
C LEU A 70 40.70 -0.08 11.35
N ILE A 71 41.36 -0.86 12.21
CA ILE A 71 42.79 -1.18 12.10
C ILE A 71 42.89 -2.69 11.90
N THR A 72 43.27 -3.12 10.69
CA THR A 72 43.58 -4.53 10.43
C THR A 72 45.09 -4.72 10.26
N LYS A 73 45.70 -5.58 11.08
CA LYS A 73 47.04 -6.13 10.82
C LYS A 73 46.89 -7.45 10.09
N SER A 74 47.54 -7.61 8.94
CA SER A 74 47.67 -8.89 8.25
C SER A 74 49.14 -9.14 7.96
N ALA A 75 49.67 -10.27 8.45
CA ALA A 75 50.98 -10.77 8.07
C ALA A 75 50.84 -11.64 6.81
N LEU A 76 51.66 -11.38 5.80
CA LEU A 76 51.80 -12.21 4.61
C LEU A 76 53.12 -12.98 4.75
N GLU A 77 53.09 -14.30 4.81
CA GLU A 77 54.31 -15.12 4.71
C GLU A 77 54.48 -15.60 3.27
N CYS A 78 55.63 -15.29 2.67
CA CYS A 78 56.03 -15.78 1.36
C CYS A 78 57.24 -16.69 1.54
N ALA A 79 57.12 -17.96 1.15
CA ALA A 79 58.27 -18.86 1.06
C ALA A 79 59.10 -18.49 -0.19
N VAL A 80 60.42 -18.45 -0.04
CA VAL A 80 61.36 -18.14 -1.13
C VAL A 80 62.08 -19.42 -1.51
N GLU A 81 61.75 -20.00 -2.66
CA GLU A 81 62.69 -20.82 -3.44
C GLU A 81 62.31 -20.82 -4.92
N GLY A 82 63.33 -20.80 -5.78
CA GLY A 82 63.28 -20.24 -7.14
C GLY A 82 62.35 -20.93 -8.15
N ALA A 83 61.33 -20.20 -8.62
CA ALA A 83 60.62 -20.43 -9.88
C ALA A 83 59.95 -19.11 -10.36
N PRO A 84 59.62 -18.94 -11.66
CA PRO A 84 59.30 -17.62 -12.25
C PRO A 84 57.88 -17.09 -12.00
N GLN A 85 57.04 -17.79 -11.22
CA GLN A 85 55.68 -17.35 -10.92
C GLN A 85 55.42 -17.32 -9.41
N LYS A 86 55.16 -16.12 -8.89
CA LYS A 86 54.85 -15.87 -7.47
C LYS A 86 53.37 -16.18 -7.21
N ARG A 87 53.05 -17.22 -6.43
CA ARG A 87 51.72 -17.42 -5.82
C ARG A 87 51.79 -17.09 -4.34
N CYS A 88 51.14 -16.00 -3.94
CA CYS A 88 50.87 -15.70 -2.52
C CYS A 88 49.51 -16.30 -2.17
N ILE A 89 49.49 -17.35 -1.35
CA ILE A 89 48.23 -17.98 -0.91
C ILE A 89 47.81 -17.29 0.39
N LEU A 90 46.61 -16.68 0.40
CA LEU A 90 46.00 -16.25 1.66
C LEU A 90 45.80 -17.49 2.53
N SER A 91 46.25 -17.44 3.79
CA SER A 91 46.00 -18.51 4.75
C SER A 91 44.52 -18.95 4.68
N PRO A 92 44.22 -20.26 4.59
CA PRO A 92 42.85 -20.78 4.48
C PRO A 92 41.95 -20.25 5.60
N LEU A 93 42.53 -20.04 6.79
CA LEU A 93 41.86 -19.49 7.97
C LEU A 93 41.39 -18.04 7.76
N VAL A 94 42.17 -17.21 7.07
CA VAL A 94 41.83 -15.80 6.80
C VAL A 94 40.75 -15.69 5.72
N ALA A 95 40.79 -16.58 4.72
CA ALA A 95 39.74 -16.67 3.71
C ALA A 95 38.41 -17.15 4.33
N LEU A 96 38.45 -18.17 5.21
CA LEU A 96 37.28 -18.65 5.94
C LEU A 96 36.69 -17.55 6.84
N LEU A 97 37.52 -16.86 7.60
CA LEU A 97 37.09 -15.77 8.48
C LEU A 97 36.43 -14.63 7.69
N ARG A 98 36.94 -14.28 6.50
CA ARG A 98 36.32 -13.26 5.64
C ARG A 98 34.97 -13.70 5.09
N VAL A 99 34.84 -14.96 4.66
CA VAL A 99 33.56 -15.50 4.19
C VAL A 99 32.56 -15.53 5.35
N VAL A 100 32.93 -16.06 6.50
CA VAL A 100 32.06 -16.10 7.70
C VAL A 100 31.64 -14.69 8.12
N TYR A 101 32.57 -13.72 8.14
CA TYR A 101 32.25 -12.34 8.50
C TYR A 101 31.39 -11.64 7.45
N PHE A 102 31.58 -11.94 6.16
CA PHE A 102 30.75 -11.41 5.08
C PHE A 102 29.32 -11.98 5.16
N TRP A 103 29.15 -13.28 5.39
CA TRP A 103 27.83 -13.88 5.61
C TRP A 103 27.17 -13.37 6.90
N TRP A 104 27.94 -13.22 7.99
CA TRP A 104 27.45 -12.64 9.24
C TRP A 104 27.04 -11.16 9.06
N PHE A 105 27.86 -10.35 8.40
CA PHE A 105 27.54 -8.95 8.14
C PHE A 105 26.38 -8.81 7.16
N SER A 106 26.30 -9.63 6.11
CA SER A 106 25.17 -9.66 5.18
C SER A 106 23.88 -10.06 5.88
N ALA A 107 23.91 -11.09 6.73
CA ALA A 107 22.76 -11.52 7.51
C ALA A 107 22.30 -10.43 8.49
N ASN A 108 23.24 -9.74 9.16
CA ASN A 108 22.91 -8.64 10.07
C ASN A 108 22.41 -7.40 9.32
N VAL A 109 23.00 -7.02 8.18
CA VAL A 109 22.52 -5.91 7.36
C VAL A 109 21.14 -6.21 6.79
N VAL A 110 20.88 -7.44 6.32
CA VAL A 110 19.54 -7.88 5.94
C VAL A 110 18.61 -7.77 7.14
N PHE A 111 18.97 -8.32 8.30
CA PHE A 111 18.18 -8.25 9.54
C PHE A 111 17.86 -6.80 9.96
N PHE A 112 18.82 -5.88 9.86
CA PHE A 112 18.62 -4.45 10.12
C PHE A 112 17.79 -3.74 9.02
N LEU A 113 17.87 -4.18 7.77
CA LEU A 113 16.99 -3.71 6.68
C LEU A 113 15.55 -4.20 6.87
N ILE A 114 15.32 -5.41 7.41
CA ILE A 114 13.96 -5.87 7.77
C ILE A 114 13.40 -5.07 8.96
N GLN A 115 14.26 -4.64 9.90
CA GLN A 115 13.87 -3.75 11.01
C GLN A 115 13.60 -2.30 10.58
N GLY A 116 13.94 -1.92 9.34
CA GLY A 116 13.63 -0.60 8.77
C GLY A 116 12.15 -0.40 8.40
N LEU A 117 11.36 -1.47 8.35
CA LEU A 117 9.90 -1.40 8.25
C LEU A 117 9.31 -1.31 9.67
N VAL A 118 9.49 -0.16 10.32
CA VAL A 118 8.73 0.13 11.54
C VAL A 118 7.29 0.43 11.11
N VAL A 119 6.48 -0.62 10.99
CA VAL A 119 5.02 -0.49 10.95
C VAL A 119 4.62 0.19 12.27
N LYS A 120 3.96 1.35 12.18
CA LYS A 120 3.51 2.09 13.36
C LYS A 120 2.34 1.34 14.02
N ALA A 121 2.63 0.52 15.01
CA ALA A 121 1.60 0.07 15.95
C ALA A 121 1.25 1.25 16.87
N TYR A 122 -0.01 1.67 16.86
CA TYR A 122 -0.52 2.61 17.86
C TYR A 122 -1.29 1.82 18.93
N THR A 123 -1.21 2.29 20.17
CA THR A 123 -1.95 1.76 21.32
C THR A 123 -3.16 2.62 21.67
N PHE A 124 -3.28 3.78 21.05
CA PHE A 124 -4.40 4.70 21.14
C PHE A 124 -4.49 5.54 19.86
N ASN A 125 -5.67 6.08 19.56
CA ASN A 125 -5.86 7.01 18.45
C ASN A 125 -6.67 8.23 18.90
N TYR A 126 -6.31 9.41 18.38
CA TYR A 126 -7.05 10.65 18.59
C TYR A 126 -8.11 10.83 17.51
N CYS A 127 -9.36 10.94 17.92
CA CYS A 127 -10.47 11.24 17.04
C CYS A 127 -10.58 12.76 16.83
N GLY A 128 -10.45 13.17 15.57
CA GLY A 128 -10.49 14.58 15.18
C GLY A 128 -11.82 15.26 15.54
N PRO A 129 -11.83 16.60 15.60
CA PRO A 129 -13.00 17.38 16.03
C PRO A 129 -14.24 17.23 15.14
N TRP A 130 -14.06 16.70 13.93
CA TRP A 130 -15.13 16.51 12.94
C TRP A 130 -15.70 15.09 12.90
N SER A 131 -15.15 14.17 13.70
CA SER A 131 -15.67 12.80 13.82
C SER A 131 -16.86 12.72 14.77
N ARG A 132 -17.58 11.59 14.80
CA ARG A 132 -18.60 11.34 15.84
C ARG A 132 -18.04 11.17 17.26
N CYS A 133 -16.72 11.06 17.38
CA CYS A 133 -16.00 10.98 18.65
C CYS A 133 -15.08 12.18 18.88
N PRO A 134 -15.60 13.43 18.83
CA PRO A 134 -14.76 14.62 18.70
C PRO A 134 -13.85 14.82 19.92
N GLY A 135 -12.55 14.93 19.67
CA GLY A 135 -11.55 15.24 20.68
C GLY A 135 -11.22 14.10 21.65
N LYS A 136 -11.72 12.89 21.39
CA LYS A 136 -11.47 11.72 22.24
C LYS A 136 -10.16 11.04 21.87
N TYR A 137 -9.39 10.65 22.89
CA TYR A 137 -8.37 9.63 22.76
C TYR A 137 -9.02 8.28 23.09
N ILE A 138 -9.04 7.38 22.12
CA ILE A 138 -9.56 6.02 22.31
C ILE A 138 -8.35 5.10 22.47
N GLU A 139 -8.30 4.37 23.58
CA GLU A 139 -7.24 3.40 23.88
C GLU A 139 -7.61 2.01 23.36
N CYS A 140 -6.61 1.24 22.95
CA CYS A 140 -6.78 -0.14 22.52
C CYS A 140 -6.96 -1.09 23.72
N PRO A 141 -7.81 -2.13 23.60
CA PRO A 141 -8.02 -3.08 24.68
C PRO A 141 -6.74 -3.87 24.96
N SER A 142 -6.52 -4.27 26.22
CA SER A 142 -5.29 -4.96 26.62
C SER A 142 -5.14 -6.35 25.97
N GLU A 143 -6.24 -6.97 25.53
CA GLU A 143 -6.23 -8.23 24.79
C GLU A 143 -5.86 -8.10 23.30
N CYS A 144 -5.80 -6.86 22.77
CA CYS A 144 -5.26 -6.52 21.46
C CYS A 144 -4.64 -5.10 21.51
N PRO A 145 -3.52 -4.92 22.24
CA PRO A 145 -3.02 -3.58 22.57
C PRO A 145 -2.47 -2.83 21.35
N GLU A 146 -2.19 -3.56 20.27
CA GLU A 146 -1.64 -3.03 19.04
C GLU A 146 -2.70 -2.96 17.95
N SER A 147 -2.65 -1.90 17.14
CA SER A 147 -3.42 -1.77 15.90
C SER A 147 -2.97 -2.71 14.79
N HIS A 148 -1.87 -3.43 14.98
CA HIS A 148 -1.21 -4.27 13.98
C HIS A 148 -0.67 -5.56 14.60
N SER A 149 -0.53 -6.62 13.78
CA SER A 149 0.25 -7.81 14.15
C SER A 149 0.77 -8.57 12.92
N TYR A 150 2.03 -9.02 12.98
CA TYR A 150 2.61 -9.92 11.96
C TYR A 150 2.09 -11.36 12.03
N ILE A 151 1.27 -11.67 13.05
CA ILE A 151 0.72 -13.01 13.26
C ILE A 151 -0.61 -13.10 12.49
N PRO A 152 -0.76 -13.97 11.48
CA PRO A 152 -1.93 -14.01 10.58
C PRO A 152 -3.31 -14.22 11.23
N ARG A 153 -3.36 -14.57 12.51
CA ARG A 153 -4.60 -14.83 13.28
C ARG A 153 -4.68 -14.04 14.58
N ALA A 154 -3.74 -13.12 14.83
CA ALA A 154 -3.81 -12.25 16.00
C ALA A 154 -5.02 -11.33 15.88
N ARG A 155 -5.55 -10.94 17.04
CA ARG A 155 -6.52 -9.84 17.12
C ARG A 155 -5.75 -8.54 17.13
N VAL A 156 -6.24 -7.56 16.38
CA VAL A 156 -5.72 -6.20 16.37
C VAL A 156 -6.79 -5.23 16.85
N CYS A 157 -6.35 -4.10 17.38
CA CYS A 157 -7.23 -3.01 17.78
C CYS A 157 -7.73 -2.24 16.56
N ARG A 158 -9.05 -2.13 16.43
CA ARG A 158 -9.69 -1.18 15.54
C ARG A 158 -10.28 -0.05 16.35
N ILE A 159 -9.97 1.18 15.94
CA ILE A 159 -10.62 2.38 16.45
C ILE A 159 -11.39 2.98 15.28
N ASP A 160 -12.71 3.09 15.45
CA ASP A 160 -13.59 3.73 14.50
C ASP A 160 -14.12 5.02 15.15
N CYS A 161 -13.60 6.16 14.71
CA CYS A 161 -14.00 7.46 15.25
C CYS A 161 -15.41 7.89 14.82
N GLU A 162 -16.03 7.14 13.90
CA GLU A 162 -17.41 7.32 13.46
C GLU A 162 -18.38 6.36 14.17
N ASP A 163 -17.88 5.43 14.98
CA ASP A 163 -18.76 4.61 15.83
C ASP A 163 -19.33 5.49 16.96
N PRO A 164 -20.67 5.62 17.11
CA PRO A 164 -21.27 6.43 18.17
C PRO A 164 -20.90 5.96 19.59
N LYS A 165 -20.41 4.72 19.74
CA LYS A 165 -19.91 4.20 21.02
C LYS A 165 -18.56 4.82 21.40
N CYS A 166 -17.78 5.28 20.44
CA CYS A 166 -16.42 5.81 20.64
C CYS A 166 -15.54 4.86 21.45
N GLN A 167 -15.54 3.59 21.03
CA GLN A 167 -14.79 2.51 21.67
C GLN A 167 -13.92 1.81 20.63
N SER A 168 -12.78 1.30 21.10
CA SER A 168 -11.96 0.38 20.33
C SER A 168 -12.58 -1.02 20.38
N ILE A 169 -12.31 -1.81 19.35
CA ILE A 169 -12.72 -3.23 19.31
C ILE A 169 -11.56 -4.11 18.85
N CYS A 170 -11.49 -5.32 19.38
CA CYS A 170 -10.55 -6.32 18.90
C CYS A 170 -11.11 -7.12 17.74
N VAL A 171 -10.50 -7.00 16.56
CA VAL A 171 -10.92 -7.71 15.34
C VAL A 171 -9.86 -8.70 14.90
N ARG A 172 -10.30 -9.85 14.36
CA ARG A 172 -9.41 -10.90 13.80
C ARG A 172 -9.05 -10.68 12.33
N LYS A 173 -9.94 -10.04 11.59
CA LYS A 173 -9.79 -9.71 10.17
C LYS A 173 -10.44 -8.36 9.96
N TYR A 174 -9.74 -7.49 9.25
CA TYR A 174 -10.26 -6.18 8.88
C TYR A 174 -10.69 -6.22 7.41
N THR A 175 -11.73 -7.00 7.15
CA THR A 175 -12.35 -7.22 5.83
C THR A 175 -13.74 -6.55 5.78
N PRO A 176 -14.30 -6.32 4.58
CA PRO A 176 -15.67 -5.82 4.43
C PRO A 176 -16.69 -6.64 5.23
N ASP A 177 -17.63 -5.96 5.90
CA ASP A 177 -18.83 -6.61 6.45
C ASP A 177 -19.97 -6.54 5.42
N CYS A 178 -20.16 -7.64 4.69
CA CYS A 178 -21.22 -7.79 3.69
C CYS A 178 -22.65 -7.83 4.26
N GLY A 179 -22.80 -7.82 5.59
CA GLY A 179 -24.07 -7.67 6.29
C GLY A 179 -24.37 -6.23 6.74
N GLY A 180 -23.40 -5.32 6.66
CA GLY A 180 -23.52 -3.95 7.12
C GLY A 180 -23.96 -2.94 6.05
N PRO A 181 -24.46 -1.77 6.45
CA PRO A 181 -24.79 -0.69 5.52
C PRO A 181 -23.56 -0.24 4.73
N GLY A 182 -23.79 0.22 3.50
CA GLY A 182 -22.74 0.60 2.57
C GLY A 182 -21.97 -0.59 1.99
N SER A 183 -22.41 -1.83 2.19
CA SER A 183 -21.75 -3.00 1.58
C SER A 183 -22.21 -3.23 0.13
N ALA A 184 -21.30 -3.73 -0.69
CA ALA A 184 -21.56 -4.30 -2.00
C ALA A 184 -20.70 -5.58 -2.17
N CYS A 185 -21.34 -6.75 -2.15
CA CYS A 185 -20.65 -8.04 -2.17
C CYS A 185 -21.39 -9.04 -3.07
N GLY A 186 -20.68 -10.08 -3.54
CA GLY A 186 -21.28 -11.12 -4.38
C GLY A 186 -21.74 -10.58 -5.74
N ASP A 187 -22.96 -10.96 -6.18
CA ASP A 187 -23.46 -10.80 -7.55
C ASP A 187 -24.36 -9.57 -7.84
N PRO A 188 -23.82 -8.36 -7.70
CA PRO A 188 -23.55 -7.71 -6.42
C PRO A 188 -24.85 -7.35 -5.68
N ARG A 189 -24.90 -7.79 -4.42
CA ARG A 189 -25.89 -7.40 -3.42
C ARG A 189 -25.39 -6.16 -2.67
N PHE A 190 -26.23 -5.13 -2.62
CA PHE A 190 -25.97 -3.89 -1.89
C PHE A 190 -26.82 -3.80 -0.62
N ILE A 191 -26.30 -3.08 0.38
CA ILE A 191 -27.07 -2.59 1.53
C ILE A 191 -26.96 -1.08 1.58
N GLY A 192 -28.09 -0.38 1.42
CA GLY A 192 -28.15 1.08 1.43
C GLY A 192 -27.87 1.71 2.80
N GLY A 193 -27.70 3.03 2.82
CA GLY A 193 -27.62 3.83 4.06
C GLY A 193 -28.90 3.72 4.91
N ASP A 194 -30.02 3.44 4.27
CA ASP A 194 -31.32 3.10 4.85
C ASP A 194 -31.42 1.66 5.43
N ASN A 195 -30.32 0.88 5.37
CA ASN A 195 -30.24 -0.54 5.74
C ASN A 195 -31.12 -1.48 4.89
N ILE A 196 -31.58 -1.03 3.72
CA ILE A 196 -32.37 -1.85 2.82
C ILE A 196 -31.43 -2.61 1.87
N VAL A 197 -31.70 -3.91 1.74
CA VAL A 197 -31.01 -4.78 0.79
C VAL A 197 -31.59 -4.58 -0.60
N PHE A 198 -30.73 -4.35 -1.59
CA PHE A 198 -31.12 -4.28 -2.99
C PHE A 198 -30.04 -4.86 -3.91
N TYR A 199 -30.39 -5.12 -5.16
CA TYR A 199 -29.47 -5.65 -6.16
C TYR A 199 -29.37 -4.68 -7.33
N PHE A 200 -28.15 -4.41 -7.76
CA PHE A 200 -27.89 -3.62 -8.96
C PHE A 200 -26.89 -4.39 -9.81
N HIS A 201 -27.36 -4.96 -10.91
CA HIS A 201 -26.52 -5.82 -11.75
C HIS A 201 -25.73 -5.02 -12.80
N GLY A 202 -26.10 -3.76 -13.06
CA GLY A 202 -25.44 -2.95 -14.09
C GLY A 202 -25.39 -3.69 -15.44
N LYS A 203 -24.25 -3.57 -16.12
CA LYS A 203 -23.95 -4.28 -17.37
C LYS A 203 -22.50 -4.76 -17.40
N VAL A 204 -22.28 -5.90 -18.05
CA VAL A 204 -20.96 -6.50 -18.25
C VAL A 204 -20.07 -5.54 -19.03
N ASN A 205 -18.85 -5.32 -18.52
CA ASN A 205 -17.83 -4.42 -19.07
C ASN A 205 -18.25 -2.94 -19.14
N GLU A 206 -19.14 -2.51 -18.24
CA GLU A 206 -19.55 -1.11 -18.12
C GLU A 206 -19.22 -0.53 -16.73
N HIS A 207 -19.31 0.79 -16.63
CA HIS A 207 -18.99 1.56 -15.43
C HIS A 207 -20.23 2.32 -14.96
N PHE A 208 -20.42 2.37 -13.64
CA PHE A 208 -21.53 3.09 -13.03
C PHE A 208 -21.06 3.85 -11.79
N SER A 209 -21.55 5.08 -11.60
CA SER A 209 -21.38 5.84 -10.37
C SER A 209 -22.15 5.17 -9.23
N LEU A 210 -21.42 4.67 -8.24
CA LEU A 210 -21.96 4.15 -7.00
C LEU A 210 -22.32 5.30 -6.06
N VAL A 211 -21.49 6.34 -6.04
CA VAL A 211 -21.66 7.57 -5.25
C VAL A 211 -21.21 8.76 -6.08
N SER A 212 -21.95 9.86 -6.06
CA SER A 212 -21.57 11.15 -6.62
C SER A 212 -22.03 12.26 -5.68
N ASP A 213 -21.08 13.03 -5.17
CA ASP A 213 -21.27 14.17 -4.29
C ASP A 213 -20.39 15.33 -4.80
N SER A 214 -20.57 16.53 -4.26
CA SER A 214 -19.96 17.78 -4.72
C SER A 214 -18.45 17.71 -4.97
N ASN A 215 -17.69 16.96 -4.16
CA ASN A 215 -16.24 16.79 -4.27
C ASN A 215 -15.77 15.32 -4.26
N LEU A 216 -16.69 14.37 -4.26
CA LEU A 216 -16.39 12.93 -4.28
C LEU A 216 -17.24 12.23 -5.34
N GLN A 217 -16.63 11.44 -6.21
CA GLN A 217 -17.35 10.45 -7.00
C GLN A 217 -16.64 9.11 -6.93
N ILE A 218 -17.41 8.05 -6.70
CA ILE A 218 -16.94 6.67 -6.68
C ILE A 218 -17.69 5.90 -7.76
N ASN A 219 -16.96 5.40 -8.75
CA ASN A 219 -17.47 4.57 -9.83
C ASN A 219 -17.07 3.11 -9.60
N GLY A 220 -17.91 2.18 -10.03
CA GLY A 220 -17.63 0.75 -10.08
C GLY A 220 -17.54 0.24 -11.51
N ARG A 221 -16.54 -0.60 -11.81
CA ARG A 221 -16.47 -1.38 -13.05
C ARG A 221 -17.12 -2.74 -12.84
N PHE A 222 -18.07 -3.09 -13.69
CA PHE A 222 -18.80 -4.35 -13.60
C PHE A 222 -18.26 -5.33 -14.65
N ILE A 223 -17.74 -6.47 -14.19
CA ILE A 223 -17.44 -7.62 -15.05
C ILE A 223 -18.61 -8.61 -14.99
N GLY A 224 -18.58 -9.65 -15.80
CA GLY A 224 -19.62 -10.67 -15.69
C GLY A 224 -19.56 -11.80 -16.70
N HIS A 225 -20.52 -12.71 -16.56
CA HIS A 225 -20.63 -13.93 -17.33
C HIS A 225 -22.08 -14.23 -17.68
N GLN A 226 -22.34 -14.66 -18.91
CA GLN A 226 -23.67 -15.09 -19.33
C GLN A 226 -23.63 -16.53 -19.85
N PRO A 227 -24.07 -17.50 -19.03
CA PRO A 227 -24.17 -18.88 -19.48
C PRO A 227 -25.16 -19.05 -20.62
N THR A 228 -24.89 -20.04 -21.47
CA THR A 228 -25.83 -20.42 -22.54
C THR A 228 -27.20 -20.75 -21.95
N GLY A 229 -28.25 -20.14 -22.52
CA GLY A 229 -29.65 -20.32 -22.10
C GLY A 229 -30.11 -19.39 -20.99
N ARG A 230 -29.26 -18.51 -20.45
CA ARG A 230 -29.67 -17.47 -19.49
C ARG A 230 -29.95 -16.15 -20.21
N SER A 231 -31.03 -15.47 -19.83
CA SER A 231 -31.44 -14.20 -20.45
C SER A 231 -30.69 -12.99 -19.90
N ARG A 232 -30.15 -13.07 -18.68
CA ARG A 232 -29.41 -11.99 -18.02
C ARG A 232 -28.02 -12.48 -17.60
N PRO A 233 -26.96 -11.67 -17.81
CA PRO A 233 -25.65 -11.97 -17.29
C PRO A 233 -25.64 -11.88 -15.75
N PHE A 234 -24.72 -12.62 -15.15
CA PHE A 234 -24.25 -12.35 -13.79
C PHE A 234 -23.15 -11.31 -13.84
N THR A 235 -23.05 -10.48 -12.82
CA THR A 235 -22.04 -9.43 -12.75
C THR A 235 -21.43 -9.34 -11.36
N TRP A 236 -20.22 -8.79 -11.33
CA TRP A 236 -19.45 -8.52 -10.11
C TRP A 236 -18.69 -7.20 -10.24
N ILE A 237 -18.40 -6.54 -9.12
CA ILE A 237 -17.60 -5.31 -9.11
C ILE A 237 -16.12 -5.69 -9.19
N GLN A 238 -15.45 -5.33 -10.27
CA GLN A 238 -14.04 -5.66 -10.49
C GLN A 238 -13.11 -4.54 -10.06
N ALA A 239 -13.53 -3.29 -10.21
CA ALA A 239 -12.70 -2.15 -9.86
C ALA A 239 -13.54 -1.01 -9.30
N LEU A 240 -12.90 -0.18 -8.46
CA LEU A 240 -13.40 1.10 -8.02
C LEU A 240 -12.52 2.22 -8.60
N GLY A 241 -13.17 3.29 -9.07
CA GLY A 241 -12.54 4.54 -9.45
C GLY A 241 -13.02 5.65 -8.54
N LEU A 242 -12.10 6.34 -7.88
CA LEU A 242 -12.38 7.42 -6.97
C LEU A 242 -11.91 8.72 -7.63
N LEU A 243 -12.81 9.69 -7.72
CA LEU A 243 -12.52 11.07 -8.08
C LEU A 243 -12.75 11.90 -6.83
N TYR A 244 -11.70 12.51 -6.31
CA TYR A 244 -11.78 13.33 -5.11
C TYR A 244 -11.03 14.63 -5.33
N ASN A 245 -11.71 15.76 -5.14
CA ASN A 245 -11.21 17.08 -5.52
C ASN A 245 -10.70 17.07 -6.98
N SER A 246 -9.41 17.31 -7.20
CA SER A 246 -8.78 17.30 -8.53
C SER A 246 -8.01 16.01 -8.84
N HIS A 247 -8.03 15.02 -7.94
CA HIS A 247 -7.28 13.78 -8.02
C HIS A 247 -8.13 12.57 -8.36
N SER A 248 -7.48 11.56 -8.93
CA SER A 248 -8.07 10.28 -9.30
C SER A 248 -7.30 9.11 -8.70
N PHE A 249 -8.02 8.11 -8.21
CA PHE A 249 -7.44 6.89 -7.68
C PHE A 249 -8.23 5.68 -8.19
N SER A 250 -7.56 4.56 -8.46
CA SER A 250 -8.22 3.31 -8.80
C SER A 250 -7.74 2.15 -7.95
N LEU A 251 -8.67 1.22 -7.71
CA LEU A 251 -8.48 -0.04 -7.02
C LEU A 251 -9.10 -1.14 -7.89
N GLU A 252 -8.32 -2.13 -8.30
CA GLU A 252 -8.77 -3.15 -9.26
C GLU A 252 -8.39 -4.56 -8.78
N ALA A 253 -9.33 -5.49 -8.94
CA ALA A 253 -9.09 -6.92 -8.88
C ALA A 253 -8.50 -7.41 -10.21
N ILE A 254 -7.32 -8.02 -10.15
CA ILE A 254 -6.61 -8.57 -11.31
C ILE A 254 -7.34 -9.83 -11.78
N LYS A 255 -7.68 -9.87 -13.08
CA LYS A 255 -8.27 -11.06 -13.70
C LYS A 255 -7.33 -12.26 -13.57
N SER A 256 -7.89 -13.38 -13.11
CA SER A 256 -7.16 -14.63 -12.88
C SER A 256 -7.97 -15.81 -13.38
N ALA A 257 -7.31 -16.77 -14.03
CA ALA A 257 -7.96 -18.01 -14.49
C ALA A 257 -8.28 -18.94 -13.32
N THR A 258 -7.34 -19.06 -12.39
CA THR A 258 -7.47 -19.88 -11.17
C THR A 258 -7.21 -19.02 -9.95
N TRP A 259 -7.94 -19.28 -8.87
CA TRP A 259 -7.72 -18.58 -7.62
C TRP A 259 -6.54 -19.15 -6.83
N ASP A 260 -5.59 -18.29 -6.48
CA ASP A 260 -4.59 -18.52 -5.45
C ASP A 260 -4.64 -17.36 -4.45
N GLY A 261 -5.15 -17.63 -3.24
CA GLY A 261 -5.29 -16.62 -2.20
C GLY A 261 -3.98 -16.20 -1.53
N GLY A 262 -2.85 -16.84 -1.87
CA GLY A 262 -1.50 -16.44 -1.45
C GLY A 262 -0.84 -15.42 -2.40
N ILE A 263 -1.39 -15.25 -3.60
CA ILE A 263 -0.96 -14.24 -4.57
C ILE A 263 -1.80 -12.98 -4.35
N ASP A 264 -1.19 -11.82 -4.53
CA ASP A 264 -1.90 -10.55 -4.48
C ASP A 264 -2.55 -10.24 -5.83
N HIS A 265 -3.87 -10.07 -5.82
CA HIS A 265 -4.71 -9.77 -6.98
C HIS A 265 -5.18 -8.32 -6.97
N LEU A 266 -4.46 -7.43 -6.28
CA LEU A 266 -4.79 -6.02 -6.17
C LEU A 266 -3.89 -5.18 -7.08
N LYS A 267 -4.49 -4.26 -7.81
CA LYS A 267 -3.80 -3.20 -8.56
C LYS A 267 -4.32 -1.83 -8.13
N PHE A 268 -3.42 -0.86 -8.05
CA PHE A 268 -3.73 0.50 -7.67
C PHE A 268 -3.14 1.50 -8.67
N SER A 269 -3.82 2.62 -8.87
CA SER A 269 -3.25 3.78 -9.58
C SER A 269 -3.66 5.08 -8.90
N TYR A 270 -2.82 6.11 -8.99
CA TYR A 270 -3.13 7.47 -8.55
C TYR A 270 -2.69 8.45 -9.64
N ASP A 271 -3.62 9.27 -10.11
CA ASP A 271 -3.41 10.24 -11.21
C ASP A 271 -2.78 9.64 -12.47
N GLY A 272 -3.18 8.42 -12.81
CA GLY A 272 -2.71 7.69 -13.99
C GLY A 272 -1.40 6.94 -13.78
N GLU A 273 -0.73 7.09 -12.63
CA GLU A 273 0.50 6.39 -12.30
C GLU A 273 0.22 5.15 -11.43
N ASP A 274 0.91 4.04 -11.70
CA ASP A 274 0.78 2.81 -10.92
C ASP A 274 1.30 3.02 -9.48
N VAL A 275 0.51 2.63 -8.48
CA VAL A 275 0.87 2.73 -7.07
C VAL A 275 1.40 1.37 -6.59
N SER A 276 2.66 1.33 -6.16
CA SER A 276 3.28 0.15 -5.57
C SER A 276 3.07 0.12 -4.07
N LEU A 277 2.22 -0.81 -3.61
CA LEU A 277 2.01 -1.09 -2.19
C LEU A 277 2.67 -2.42 -1.81
N ALA A 278 3.65 -2.37 -0.89
CA ALA A 278 4.39 -3.54 -0.44
C ALA A 278 3.46 -4.67 0.02
N LEU A 279 3.86 -5.93 -0.14
CA LEU A 279 3.12 -7.06 0.41
C LEU A 279 3.33 -7.14 1.92
N GLY A 280 2.36 -7.71 2.63
CA GLY A 280 2.35 -7.78 4.09
C GLY A 280 1.30 -6.87 4.70
N GLY A 281 0.66 -7.36 5.76
CA GLY A 281 -0.41 -6.63 6.44
C GLY A 281 0.05 -5.27 6.93
N PHE A 282 -0.83 -4.28 6.83
CA PHE A 282 -0.65 -2.91 7.31
C PHE A 282 0.50 -2.14 6.64
N SER A 283 1.01 -2.62 5.51
CA SER A 283 1.76 -1.77 4.59
C SER A 283 0.82 -0.66 4.10
N SER A 284 1.33 0.57 4.07
CA SER A 284 0.54 1.73 3.69
C SER A 284 1.21 2.55 2.60
N TRP A 285 0.37 3.21 1.82
CA TRP A 285 0.73 4.21 0.85
C TRP A 285 -0.16 5.43 1.08
N LYS A 286 0.42 6.61 0.87
CA LYS A 286 -0.29 7.87 1.00
C LYS A 286 0.11 8.78 -0.16
N SER A 287 -0.89 9.43 -0.74
CA SER A 287 -0.69 10.51 -1.71
C SER A 287 0.20 11.62 -1.13
N SER A 288 0.87 12.40 -1.99
CA SER A 288 1.79 13.45 -1.58
C SER A 288 1.17 14.48 -0.64
N GLU A 289 -0.09 14.83 -0.89
CA GLU A 289 -0.86 15.79 -0.08
C GLU A 289 -1.66 15.12 1.04
N GLY A 290 -1.69 13.78 1.05
CA GLY A 290 -2.31 13.00 2.10
C GLY A 290 -3.83 12.92 2.05
N GLU A 291 -4.42 13.24 0.90
CA GLU A 291 -5.86 13.20 0.65
C GLU A 291 -6.40 11.77 0.52
N ILE A 292 -5.60 10.87 -0.04
CA ILE A 292 -5.91 9.45 -0.16
C ILE A 292 -4.81 8.64 0.52
N GLU A 293 -5.23 7.69 1.34
CA GLU A 293 -4.41 6.71 2.04
C GLU A 293 -4.92 5.30 1.73
N VAL A 294 -4.00 4.37 1.52
CA VAL A 294 -4.30 2.95 1.29
C VAL A 294 -3.48 2.15 2.27
N GLU A 295 -4.11 1.27 3.02
CA GLU A 295 -3.44 0.38 3.96
C GLU A 295 -3.90 -1.05 3.74
N ARG A 296 -2.97 -2.00 3.71
CA ARG A 296 -3.32 -3.42 3.69
C ARG A 296 -3.93 -3.86 5.00
N THR A 297 -5.00 -4.61 4.95
CA THR A 297 -5.63 -5.20 6.14
C THR A 297 -5.31 -6.69 6.30
N SER A 298 -4.63 -7.26 5.30
CA SER A 298 -4.08 -8.61 5.31
C SER A 298 -2.77 -8.66 4.53
N ALA A 299 -2.09 -9.80 4.50
CA ALA A 299 -0.83 -9.95 3.76
C ALA A 299 -1.00 -9.66 2.26
N VAL A 300 -2.14 -10.04 1.69
CA VAL A 300 -2.55 -9.89 0.29
C VAL A 300 -4.06 -9.71 0.22
N ASN A 301 -4.57 -9.22 -0.91
CA ASN A 301 -5.99 -9.20 -1.31
C ASN A 301 -6.97 -8.36 -0.47
N SER A 302 -6.56 -7.80 0.67
CA SER A 302 -7.44 -6.96 1.50
C SER A 302 -6.79 -5.61 1.83
N VAL A 303 -7.53 -4.52 1.63
CA VAL A 303 -7.12 -3.14 1.93
C VAL A 303 -8.24 -2.34 2.55
N ILE A 304 -7.85 -1.24 3.20
CA ILE A 304 -8.69 -0.10 3.49
C ILE A 304 -8.16 1.09 2.68
N VAL A 305 -9.07 1.77 1.99
CA VAL A 305 -8.81 3.05 1.32
C VAL A 305 -9.51 4.15 2.11
N THR A 306 -8.78 5.18 2.50
CA THR A 306 -9.28 6.25 3.36
C THR A 306 -9.09 7.59 2.68
N ILE A 307 -10.19 8.34 2.58
CA ILE A 307 -10.20 9.78 2.31
C ILE A 307 -10.57 10.45 3.64
N PRO A 308 -9.60 11.09 4.34
CA PRO A 308 -9.80 11.59 5.70
C PRO A 308 -11.02 12.50 5.83
N GLY A 309 -11.93 12.17 6.76
CA GLY A 309 -13.14 12.94 7.04
C GLY A 309 -14.25 12.83 5.99
N VAL A 310 -14.09 11.95 4.99
CA VAL A 310 -15.05 11.76 3.89
C VAL A 310 -15.54 10.32 3.85
N VAL A 311 -14.66 9.36 3.58
CA VAL A 311 -15.02 7.95 3.42
C VAL A 311 -13.87 7.01 3.78
N GLU A 312 -14.21 5.89 4.42
CA GLU A 312 -13.38 4.69 4.51
C GLU A 312 -13.99 3.58 3.66
N ILE A 313 -13.16 2.88 2.89
CA ILE A 313 -13.58 1.80 2.00
C ILE A 313 -12.77 0.56 2.35
N LEU A 314 -13.41 -0.40 3.00
CA LEU A 314 -12.85 -1.74 3.12
C LEU A 314 -13.08 -2.47 1.81
N ALA A 315 -12.03 -3.09 1.27
CA ALA A 315 -12.11 -3.89 0.05
C ALA A 315 -11.36 -5.21 0.21
N ASN A 316 -11.93 -6.27 -0.37
CA ASN A 316 -11.34 -7.59 -0.38
C ASN A 316 -11.55 -8.25 -1.74
N VAL A 317 -10.49 -8.78 -2.34
CA VAL A 317 -10.58 -9.55 -3.59
C VAL A 317 -10.95 -10.98 -3.26
N VAL A 318 -11.99 -11.49 -3.91
CA VAL A 318 -12.47 -12.88 -3.80
C VAL A 318 -12.73 -13.46 -5.19
N PRO A 319 -12.61 -14.78 -5.37
CA PRO A 319 -13.06 -15.44 -6.59
C PRO A 319 -14.55 -15.78 -6.49
N VAL A 320 -15.16 -16.16 -7.61
CA VAL A 320 -16.37 -16.99 -7.56
C VAL A 320 -15.93 -18.41 -7.19
N THR A 321 -16.40 -18.92 -6.05
CA THR A 321 -16.01 -20.25 -5.59
C THR A 321 -16.80 -21.35 -6.29
N ALA A 322 -16.31 -22.59 -6.25
CA ALA A 322 -17.05 -23.75 -6.76
C ALA A 322 -18.40 -23.94 -6.05
N GLU A 323 -18.51 -23.54 -4.78
CA GLU A 323 -19.76 -23.61 -4.05
C GLU A 323 -20.75 -22.53 -4.51
N ASP A 324 -20.27 -21.30 -4.75
CA ASP A 324 -21.10 -20.24 -5.31
C ASP A 324 -21.59 -20.64 -6.71
N ASP A 325 -20.70 -21.17 -7.55
CA ASP A 325 -21.02 -21.67 -8.88
C ASP A 325 -22.10 -22.77 -8.83
N ARG A 326 -21.98 -23.70 -7.89
CA ARG A 326 -22.95 -24.79 -7.68
C ARG A 326 -24.31 -24.28 -7.19
N ILE A 327 -24.34 -23.30 -6.28
CA ILE A 327 -25.58 -22.75 -5.70
C ILE A 327 -26.32 -21.88 -6.72
N HIS A 328 -25.59 -21.00 -7.40
CA HIS A 328 -26.17 -19.97 -8.27
C HIS A 328 -26.25 -20.38 -9.75
N GLY A 329 -25.55 -21.45 -10.13
CA GLY A 329 -25.47 -21.93 -11.50
C GLY A 329 -24.76 -20.93 -12.41
N TYR A 330 -23.68 -20.31 -11.92
CA TYR A 330 -22.91 -19.34 -12.69
C TYR A 330 -22.25 -19.99 -13.92
N LYS A 331 -21.98 -21.30 -13.90
CA LYS A 331 -21.24 -22.05 -14.91
C LYS A 331 -19.92 -21.37 -15.29
N VAL A 332 -19.16 -20.98 -14.26
CA VAL A 332 -17.86 -20.30 -14.41
C VAL A 332 -16.94 -21.11 -15.35
N PRO A 333 -16.36 -20.49 -16.39
CA PRO A 333 -15.48 -21.19 -17.32
C PRO A 333 -14.09 -21.41 -16.69
N SER A 334 -13.30 -22.32 -17.25
CA SER A 334 -11.99 -22.70 -16.68
C SER A 334 -10.90 -21.63 -16.82
N ASP A 335 -11.12 -20.61 -17.65
CA ASP A 335 -10.14 -19.56 -17.98
C ASP A 335 -10.35 -18.25 -17.21
N ASP A 336 -11.35 -18.18 -16.32
CA ASP A 336 -11.63 -17.00 -15.49
C ASP A 336 -12.35 -17.40 -14.19
N CYS A 337 -11.77 -17.11 -13.04
CA CYS A 337 -12.41 -17.31 -11.74
C CYS A 337 -13.27 -16.10 -11.31
N PHE A 338 -13.37 -15.07 -12.15
CA PHE A 338 -14.06 -13.81 -11.89
C PHE A 338 -13.63 -13.21 -10.55
N ALA A 339 -12.32 -13.03 -10.35
CA ALA A 339 -11.81 -12.29 -9.20
C ALA A 339 -12.46 -10.89 -9.16
N HIS A 340 -13.08 -10.57 -8.03
CA HIS A 340 -13.88 -9.36 -7.86
C HIS A 340 -13.77 -8.81 -6.44
N LEU A 341 -14.21 -7.58 -6.26
CA LEU A 341 -14.20 -6.85 -5.01
C LEU A 341 -15.50 -7.09 -4.23
N GLU A 342 -15.34 -7.55 -3.00
CA GLU A 342 -16.29 -7.26 -1.93
C GLU A 342 -15.88 -5.95 -1.28
N VAL A 343 -16.83 -5.04 -1.09
CA VAL A 343 -16.54 -3.71 -0.55
C VAL A 343 -17.53 -3.30 0.53
N GLN A 344 -17.05 -2.48 1.46
CA GLN A 344 -17.89 -1.80 2.44
C GLN A 344 -17.45 -0.34 2.54
N PHE A 345 -18.37 0.54 2.16
CA PHE A 345 -18.22 1.98 2.28
C PHE A 345 -18.72 2.46 3.64
N LYS A 346 -17.92 3.29 4.30
CA LYS A 346 -18.29 4.01 5.52
C LYS A 346 -18.11 5.49 5.28
N PHE A 347 -19.21 6.20 5.08
CA PHE A 347 -19.17 7.64 4.83
C PHE A 347 -19.22 8.41 6.16
N SER A 348 -18.26 9.29 6.37
CA SER A 348 -18.25 10.25 7.48
C SER A 348 -19.12 11.47 7.14
N ARG A 349 -19.05 11.92 5.89
CA ARG A 349 -19.73 13.14 5.42
C ARG A 349 -20.21 12.97 3.99
N LEU A 350 -21.52 13.08 3.80
CA LEU A 350 -22.18 13.22 2.49
C LEU A 350 -23.08 14.46 2.55
N SER A 351 -23.29 15.13 1.42
CA SER A 351 -24.28 16.19 1.30
C SER A 351 -25.69 15.62 1.21
N ASP A 352 -26.69 16.46 1.51
CA ASP A 352 -28.11 16.08 1.38
C ASP A 352 -28.50 15.76 -0.08
N GLY A 353 -27.71 16.21 -1.05
CA GLY A 353 -27.90 15.98 -2.48
C GLY A 353 -27.08 14.83 -3.06
N VAL A 354 -26.48 13.97 -2.23
CA VAL A 354 -25.63 12.85 -2.69
C VAL A 354 -26.38 11.93 -3.64
N GLU A 355 -25.82 11.70 -4.82
CA GLU A 355 -26.37 10.85 -5.87
C GLU A 355 -25.58 9.55 -6.06
N GLY A 356 -26.01 8.72 -6.99
CA GLY A 356 -25.37 7.43 -7.34
C GLY A 356 -26.21 6.23 -6.92
N VAL A 357 -25.88 5.05 -7.44
CA VAL A 357 -26.62 3.80 -7.19
C VAL A 357 -26.79 3.52 -5.69
N LEU A 358 -25.71 3.67 -4.93
CA LEU A 358 -25.66 3.53 -3.48
C LEU A 358 -25.87 4.88 -2.79
N GLY A 359 -25.23 5.94 -3.28
CA GLY A 359 -25.21 7.27 -2.64
C GLY A 359 -26.61 7.81 -2.36
N ARG A 360 -27.54 7.72 -3.31
CA ARG A 360 -28.93 8.20 -3.12
C ARG A 360 -29.65 7.59 -1.91
N THR A 361 -29.27 6.38 -1.49
CA THR A 361 -29.86 5.72 -0.31
C THR A 361 -29.49 6.38 1.02
N TYR A 362 -28.56 7.33 1.01
CA TYR A 362 -28.18 8.14 2.15
C TYR A 362 -28.94 9.48 2.23
N GLN A 363 -29.71 9.86 1.20
CA GLN A 363 -30.57 11.04 1.26
C GLN A 363 -31.75 10.79 2.22
N LEU A 364 -32.14 11.81 2.97
CA LEU A 364 -33.17 11.71 4.03
C LEU A 364 -34.57 11.39 3.51
N ASP A 365 -34.91 11.89 2.32
CA ASP A 365 -36.22 11.73 1.69
C ASP A 365 -36.23 10.69 0.56
N PHE A 366 -35.12 9.97 0.36
CA PHE A 366 -35.05 8.90 -0.62
C PHE A 366 -36.02 7.78 -0.28
N LYS A 367 -36.91 7.49 -1.24
CA LYS A 367 -37.85 6.39 -1.15
C LYS A 367 -37.31 5.20 -1.92
N ASN A 368 -36.72 4.26 -1.19
CA ASN A 368 -36.14 3.08 -1.79
C ASN A 368 -37.21 2.27 -2.56
N PRO A 369 -37.05 2.06 -3.88
CA PRO A 369 -37.99 1.26 -4.65
C PRO A 369 -37.89 -0.24 -4.34
N ALA A 370 -36.79 -0.70 -3.71
CA ALA A 370 -36.65 -2.07 -3.26
C ALA A 370 -37.64 -2.37 -2.14
N LYS A 371 -38.55 -3.32 -2.39
CA LYS A 371 -39.57 -3.72 -1.42
C LYS A 371 -38.94 -4.66 -0.37
N PRO A 372 -39.03 -4.33 0.94
CA PRO A 372 -38.60 -5.25 1.98
C PRO A 372 -39.30 -6.60 1.87
N GLY A 373 -38.55 -7.69 2.03
CA GLY A 373 -39.07 -9.07 1.97
C GLY A 373 -39.22 -9.66 0.56
N VAL A 374 -38.98 -8.90 -0.51
CA VAL A 374 -38.86 -9.47 -1.86
C VAL A 374 -37.46 -10.08 -2.03
N ALA A 375 -37.41 -11.36 -2.37
CA ALA A 375 -36.15 -12.00 -2.75
C ALA A 375 -35.59 -11.33 -4.00
N LEU A 376 -34.31 -10.93 -3.96
CA LEU A 376 -33.60 -10.30 -5.08
C LEU A 376 -34.30 -9.04 -5.62
N ALA A 377 -34.55 -8.04 -4.76
CA ALA A 377 -35.10 -6.76 -5.18
C ALA A 377 -34.11 -5.98 -6.07
N VAL A 378 -34.19 -6.19 -7.38
CA VAL A 378 -33.34 -5.49 -8.36
C VAL A 378 -33.85 -4.05 -8.55
N VAL A 379 -32.96 -3.09 -8.38
CA VAL A 379 -33.23 -1.67 -8.64
C VAL A 379 -32.53 -1.23 -9.91
N GLY A 380 -33.18 -0.33 -10.66
CA GLY A 380 -32.58 0.29 -11.83
C GLY A 380 -31.70 1.49 -11.48
N GLY A 381 -31.08 2.04 -12.51
CA GLY A 381 -30.22 3.24 -12.43
C GLY A 381 -29.15 3.27 -13.51
N GLU A 382 -29.15 2.30 -14.43
CA GLU A 382 -28.16 2.13 -15.47
C GLU A 382 -28.15 3.32 -16.45
N ASP A 383 -29.29 3.89 -16.77
CA ASP A 383 -29.41 5.09 -17.61
C ASP A 383 -28.95 6.36 -16.89
N LYS A 384 -29.17 6.42 -15.57
CA LYS A 384 -28.86 7.58 -14.73
C LYS A 384 -27.38 7.67 -14.36
N TYR A 385 -26.78 6.55 -14.02
CA TYR A 385 -25.46 6.52 -13.36
C TYR A 385 -24.35 5.90 -14.20
N ARG A 386 -24.61 5.51 -15.46
CA ARG A 386 -23.54 5.02 -16.34
C ARG A 386 -22.51 6.11 -16.61
N THR A 387 -21.24 5.75 -16.48
CA THR A 387 -20.09 6.61 -16.83
C THR A 387 -19.37 6.07 -18.06
N THR A 388 -18.62 6.93 -18.75
CA THR A 388 -17.86 6.50 -19.94
C THR A 388 -16.65 5.64 -19.59
N SER A 389 -16.01 5.92 -18.46
CA SER A 389 -14.86 5.17 -17.95
C SER A 389 -14.90 5.08 -16.42
N LEU A 390 -14.02 4.24 -15.86
CA LEU A 390 -13.85 4.10 -14.42
C LEU A 390 -13.49 5.43 -13.74
N LEU A 391 -12.69 6.28 -14.40
CA LEU A 391 -12.21 7.56 -13.88
C LEU A 391 -12.89 8.77 -14.57
N SER A 392 -14.05 8.57 -15.19
CA SER A 392 -14.86 9.68 -15.72
C SER A 392 -15.92 10.11 -14.70
N SER A 393 -16.19 11.42 -14.63
CA SER A 393 -17.27 11.97 -13.80
C SER A 393 -18.62 12.10 -14.51
N ASP A 394 -18.73 11.61 -15.75
CA ASP A 394 -19.86 11.87 -16.63
C ASP A 394 -21.01 10.88 -16.40
N CYS A 395 -22.06 11.29 -15.68
CA CYS A 395 -23.32 10.56 -15.70
C CYS A 395 -24.51 11.53 -15.66
N ALA A 396 -25.72 11.04 -15.97
CA ALA A 396 -26.88 11.90 -16.16
C ALA A 396 -27.34 12.60 -14.86
N GLU A 397 -27.15 11.95 -13.70
CA GLU A 397 -27.53 12.48 -12.38
C GLU A 397 -26.32 12.73 -11.47
N CYS A 398 -25.08 12.62 -11.96
CA CYS A 398 -23.87 12.87 -11.18
C CYS A 398 -23.74 14.36 -10.87
N ILE A 399 -23.36 14.69 -9.63
CA ILE A 399 -23.23 16.08 -9.15
C ILE A 399 -21.79 16.49 -8.83
N TYR A 400 -20.84 15.58 -9.00
CA TYR A 400 -19.43 15.84 -8.75
C TYR A 400 -18.86 16.95 -9.63
N ASN A 401 -18.06 17.82 -9.00
CA ASN A 401 -17.34 18.87 -9.69
C ASN A 401 -15.98 19.10 -9.03
N SER A 402 -14.91 18.80 -9.78
CA SER A 402 -13.53 18.93 -9.32
C SER A 402 -13.13 20.36 -8.90
N LYS A 403 -13.87 21.38 -9.35
CA LYS A 403 -13.60 22.79 -8.99
C LYS A 403 -14.11 23.18 -7.59
N ASN A 404 -14.90 22.32 -6.95
CA ASN A 404 -15.47 22.59 -5.63
C ASN A 404 -14.45 22.53 -4.48
N GLU A 405 -13.23 22.07 -4.75
CA GLU A 405 -12.07 22.13 -3.84
C GLU A 405 -11.92 23.52 -3.17
N LYS A 406 -12.16 24.59 -3.94
CA LYS A 406 -12.04 25.98 -3.47
C LYS A 406 -13.20 26.48 -2.61
N GLN A 407 -14.33 25.76 -2.58
CA GLN A 407 -15.56 26.20 -1.92
C GLN A 407 -15.63 25.69 -0.47
N MET A 408 -15.12 24.49 -0.21
CA MET A 408 -14.99 23.93 1.15
C MET A 408 -14.05 24.75 2.06
N ILE A 409 -13.05 25.42 1.50
CA ILE A 409 -12.16 26.35 2.22
C ILE A 409 -12.90 27.67 2.57
N LYS A 410 -13.97 28.03 1.84
CA LYS A 410 -14.74 29.28 2.03
C LYS A 410 -15.94 29.15 2.96
N GLU A 411 -16.48 27.95 3.18
CA GLU A 411 -17.60 27.72 4.13
C GLU A 411 -17.15 27.60 5.60
N HIS A 412 -16.09 28.31 5.98
CA HIS A 412 -15.85 28.69 7.38
C HIS A 412 -16.66 29.94 7.78
N GLY A 413 -17.81 30.17 7.11
CA GLY A 413 -18.71 31.28 7.36
C GLY A 413 -19.71 30.95 8.47
N THR A 414 -19.59 31.67 9.59
CA THR A 414 -20.56 31.85 10.70
C THR A 414 -21.72 30.85 10.78
N LEU A 415 -21.64 29.93 11.75
CA LEU A 415 -22.75 29.10 12.24
C LEU A 415 -23.86 30.00 12.80
N ASP A 416 -25.05 29.97 12.17
CA ASP A 416 -26.26 30.62 12.68
C ASP A 416 -27.10 29.61 13.50
N CYS A 417 -27.11 29.79 14.82
CA CYS A 417 -27.87 28.96 15.77
C CYS A 417 -29.33 29.43 15.96
N SER A 418 -29.84 30.36 15.15
CA SER A 418 -31.18 30.96 15.31
C SER A 418 -32.33 30.03 14.90
N THR A 419 -32.08 29.08 13.98
CA THR A 419 -33.12 28.20 13.44
C THR A 419 -33.18 26.89 14.21
N LYS A 420 -34.24 26.73 15.01
CA LYS A 420 -34.63 25.47 15.66
C LYS A 420 -35.00 24.43 14.59
N GLY A 421 -34.04 23.72 14.00
CA GLY A 421 -34.39 22.61 13.12
C GLY A 421 -33.29 21.92 12.32
N LEU A 422 -32.14 22.53 12.05
CA LEU A 422 -31.24 22.03 10.98
C LEU A 422 -30.03 21.19 11.41
N PHE A 423 -29.84 20.91 12.70
CA PHE A 423 -28.67 20.16 13.17
C PHE A 423 -29.08 18.90 13.92
N ARG A 424 -29.45 17.85 13.19
CA ARG A 424 -29.49 16.48 13.71
C ARG A 424 -28.67 15.58 12.79
N GLY A 425 -27.37 15.47 13.09
CA GLY A 425 -26.45 14.58 12.39
C GLY A 425 -24.97 14.82 12.70
N ASN A 426 -24.57 16.09 12.88
CA ASN A 426 -23.16 16.49 12.93
C ASN A 426 -22.61 16.80 14.33
N GLY A 427 -23.25 16.34 15.41
CA GLY A 427 -22.73 16.53 16.78
C GLY A 427 -22.64 17.99 17.28
N ILE A 428 -23.15 18.97 16.54
CA ILE A 428 -23.15 20.37 16.96
C ILE A 428 -24.35 20.63 17.87
N VAL A 429 -24.08 20.90 19.15
CA VAL A 429 -25.07 21.36 20.12
C VAL A 429 -24.96 22.87 20.27
N CYS A 430 -25.89 23.62 19.67
CA CYS A 430 -26.04 25.04 19.97
C CYS A 430 -26.54 25.19 21.42
N LYS A 431 -25.66 25.63 22.32
CA LYS A 431 -26.02 25.92 23.71
C LYS A 431 -26.72 27.28 23.76
N LYS A 432 -27.88 27.33 24.42
CA LYS A 432 -28.66 28.55 24.61
C LYS A 432 -28.08 29.42 25.72
#